data_AF-A0A836RKG7-F1
#
_entry.id   AF-A0A836RKG7-F1
#
_cell.length_a   1.000
_cell.length_b   1.000
_cell.length_c   1.000
_cell.angle_alpha   90.00
_cell.angle_beta   90.00
_cell.angle_gamma   90.00
#
_symmetry.space_group_name_H-M   'P 1'
#
loop_
_entity.id
_entity.type
_entity.pdbx_description
1 polymer ?
#
loop_
_entity_poly.entity_id
_entity_poly.type
_entity_poly.pdbx_seq_one_letter_code
_entity_poly.pdbx_strand_id
1 'polypeptide(L)'
;FIRELGIEEPTLLGYLLPDTYAFLWGTSEKKVIRFLVGNTKEIFKADSVQEALKKNNMTMHDVLTLASIIEGEAILDKERPIIASVYYNRLNRGMRLQADPTIQYIIKGPPRRLLLKDLEIDSPYNTYKYKGLPPGPINNPGKLSILAAVFPAQTNYLFFVARGDGSHIFSRTRKEHARAKREFDKIRRQVRLEKKKSRNAN
;
A
#
# COMPACT_ATOMS: atom_id res chain seq x y z
N PHE A 1 -25.48 -7.71 -7.01
CA PHE A 1 -24.77 -8.03 -5.76
C PHE A 1 -23.88 -6.90 -5.25
N ILE A 2 -22.75 -6.52 -5.88
CA ILE A 2 -21.85 -5.46 -5.34
C ILE A 2 -22.59 -4.16 -5.01
N ARG A 3 -23.45 -3.67 -5.92
CA ARG A 3 -24.29 -2.49 -5.69
C ARG A 3 -25.25 -2.63 -4.51
N GLU A 4 -25.73 -3.84 -4.19
CA GLU A 4 -26.55 -4.08 -2.99
C GLU A 4 -25.76 -3.85 -1.69
N LEU A 5 -24.42 -3.88 -1.77
CA LEU A 5 -23.53 -3.58 -0.66
C LEU A 5 -23.23 -2.07 -0.58
N GLY A 6 -23.85 -1.22 -1.39
CA GLY A 6 -23.56 0.22 -1.43
C GLY A 6 -22.13 0.54 -1.86
N ILE A 7 -21.61 -0.25 -2.80
CA ILE A 7 -20.29 -0.05 -3.44
C ILE A 7 -20.57 0.19 -4.93
N GLU A 8 -20.09 1.31 -5.45
CA GLU A 8 -20.27 1.70 -6.86
C GLU A 8 -19.20 1.11 -7.79
N GLU A 9 -18.09 0.66 -7.20
CA GLU A 9 -16.98 0.04 -7.90
C GLU A 9 -17.33 -1.29 -8.58
N PRO A 10 -16.68 -1.63 -9.70
CA PRO A 10 -16.93 -2.88 -10.41
C PRO A 10 -16.43 -4.12 -9.65
N THR A 11 -15.60 -3.95 -8.62
CA THR A 11 -15.02 -5.05 -7.85
C THR A 11 -15.10 -4.80 -6.34
N LEU A 12 -14.92 -5.86 -5.54
CA LEU A 12 -14.82 -5.77 -4.08
C LEU A 12 -13.37 -5.68 -3.59
N LEU A 13 -12.42 -5.42 -4.49
CA LEU A 13 -11.01 -5.31 -4.12
C LEU A 13 -10.82 -4.11 -3.18
N GLY A 14 -10.21 -4.35 -2.03
CA GLY A 14 -10.06 -3.39 -0.94
C GLY A 14 -11.19 -3.42 0.09
N TYR A 15 -12.34 -4.04 -0.22
CA TYR A 15 -13.52 -4.03 0.64
C TYR A 15 -13.67 -5.28 1.50
N LEU A 16 -12.82 -6.29 1.32
CA LEU A 16 -12.88 -7.55 2.07
C LEU A 16 -11.79 -7.54 3.15
N LEU A 17 -12.14 -7.15 4.38
CA LEU A 17 -11.18 -7.08 5.47
C LEU A 17 -10.49 -8.44 5.69
N PRO A 18 -9.15 -8.51 5.61
CA PRO A 18 -8.42 -9.72 5.98
C PRO A 18 -8.39 -9.86 7.50
N ASP A 19 -8.96 -10.96 8.01
CA ASP A 19 -8.90 -11.37 9.41
C ASP A 19 -9.22 -12.88 9.50
N THR A 20 -9.15 -13.44 10.70
CA THR A 20 -9.62 -14.79 10.98
C THR A 20 -11.10 -14.76 11.34
N TYR A 21 -11.91 -15.48 10.57
CA TYR A 21 -13.36 -15.55 10.74
C TYR A 21 -13.84 -16.99 10.91
N ALA A 22 -14.85 -17.18 11.76
CA ALA A 22 -15.52 -18.46 11.94
C ALA A 22 -16.91 -18.39 11.30
N PHE A 23 -17.23 -19.39 10.45
CA PHE A 23 -18.53 -19.51 9.81
C PHE A 23 -19.11 -20.89 10.07
N LEU A 24 -20.44 -20.99 10.17
CA LEU A 24 -21.13 -22.26 10.22
C LEU A 24 -21.01 -22.98 8.87
N TRP A 25 -20.92 -24.31 8.91
CA TRP A 25 -20.98 -25.14 7.72
C TRP A 25 -22.26 -24.84 6.92
N GLY A 26 -22.14 -24.71 5.59
CA GLY A 26 -23.26 -24.35 4.71
C GLY A 26 -23.58 -22.85 4.64
N THR A 27 -22.78 -21.97 5.26
CA THR A 27 -22.90 -20.53 5.04
C THR A 27 -22.63 -20.20 3.57
N SER A 28 -23.56 -19.52 2.91
CA SER A 28 -23.41 -19.16 1.49
C SER A 28 -22.32 -18.10 1.28
N GLU A 29 -21.71 -18.11 0.09
CA GLU A 29 -20.65 -17.19 -0.30
C GLU A 29 -21.11 -15.74 -0.19
N LYS A 30 -22.38 -15.46 -0.54
CA LYS A 30 -22.98 -14.13 -0.40
C LYS A 30 -23.03 -13.67 1.06
N LYS A 31 -23.34 -14.56 2.02
CA LYS A 31 -23.34 -14.22 3.45
C LYS A 31 -21.92 -13.94 3.94
N VAL A 32 -20.94 -14.76 3.54
CA VAL A 32 -19.53 -14.53 3.84
C VAL A 32 -19.09 -13.16 3.31
N ILE A 33 -19.34 -12.86 2.03
CA ILE A 33 -18.95 -11.58 1.43
C ILE A 33 -19.63 -10.38 2.13
N ARG A 34 -20.94 -10.47 2.41
CA ARG A 34 -21.64 -9.41 3.16
C ARG A 34 -21.01 -9.17 4.53
N PHE A 35 -20.63 -10.24 5.22
CA PHE A 35 -19.98 -10.16 6.53
C PHE A 35 -18.60 -9.49 6.44
N LEU A 36 -17.76 -9.90 5.49
CA LEU A 36 -16.43 -9.29 5.26
C LEU A 36 -16.52 -7.80 4.93
N VAL A 37 -17.43 -7.43 4.01
CA VAL A 37 -17.67 -6.02 3.66
C VAL A 37 -18.24 -5.25 4.84
N GLY A 38 -19.13 -5.86 5.63
CA GLY A 38 -19.64 -5.30 6.87
C GLY A 38 -18.50 -4.94 7.83
N ASN A 39 -17.60 -5.88 8.11
CA ASN A 39 -16.45 -5.65 8.99
C ASN A 39 -15.54 -4.52 8.51
N THR A 40 -15.28 -4.42 7.20
CA THR A 40 -14.55 -3.28 6.63
C THR A 40 -15.28 -1.98 6.93
N LYS A 41 -16.59 -1.91 6.68
CA LYS A 41 -17.41 -0.71 6.90
C LYS A 41 -17.51 -0.32 8.37
N GLU A 42 -17.50 -1.28 9.31
CA GLU A 42 -17.49 -0.99 10.75
C GLU A 42 -16.30 -0.11 11.15
N ILE A 43 -15.12 -0.28 10.53
CA ILE A 43 -13.95 0.57 10.80
C ILE A 43 -14.26 2.04 10.53
N PHE A 44 -15.07 2.32 9.51
CA PHE A 44 -15.41 3.68 9.10
C PHE A 44 -16.57 4.28 9.90
N LYS A 45 -17.28 3.53 10.75
CA LYS A 45 -18.40 4.09 11.51
C LYS A 45 -17.98 4.96 12.69
N ALA A 46 -16.74 4.85 13.17
CA ALA A 46 -16.27 5.65 14.28
C ALA A 46 -16.21 7.15 13.92
N ASP A 47 -16.71 8.01 14.81
CA ASP A 47 -16.77 9.47 14.58
C ASP A 47 -15.38 10.05 14.26
N SER A 48 -14.35 9.61 14.98
CA SER A 48 -12.97 10.04 14.74
C SER A 48 -12.46 9.69 13.34
N VAL A 49 -12.92 8.58 12.77
CA VAL A 49 -12.60 8.18 11.39
C VAL A 49 -13.35 9.08 10.41
N GLN A 50 -14.64 9.30 10.62
CA GLN A 50 -15.45 10.19 9.78
C GLN A 50 -14.92 11.63 9.77
N GLU A 51 -14.49 12.15 10.92
CA GLU A 51 -13.83 13.45 11.06
C GLU A 51 -12.51 13.50 10.29
N ALA A 52 -11.68 12.45 10.40
CA ALA A 52 -10.41 12.36 9.67
C ALA A 52 -10.61 12.31 8.15
N LEU A 53 -11.58 11.54 7.66
CA LEU A 53 -11.93 11.50 6.23
C LEU A 53 -12.32 12.88 5.71
N LYS A 54 -13.19 13.60 6.44
CA LYS A 54 -13.59 14.97 6.10
C LYS A 54 -12.40 15.93 6.10
N LYS A 55 -11.56 15.89 7.14
CA LYS A 55 -10.37 16.74 7.27
C LYS A 55 -9.38 16.52 6.12
N ASN A 56 -9.21 15.27 5.70
CA ASN A 56 -8.28 14.89 4.64
C ASN A 56 -8.91 14.95 3.24
N ASN A 57 -10.19 15.33 3.13
CA ASN A 57 -10.96 15.32 1.89
C ASN A 57 -10.86 13.97 1.14
N MET A 58 -11.02 12.87 1.89
CA MET A 58 -10.95 11.51 1.34
C MET A 58 -12.28 10.78 1.53
N THR A 59 -12.66 10.02 0.50
CA THR A 59 -13.74 9.05 0.60
C THR A 59 -13.24 7.75 1.23
N MET A 60 -14.16 6.86 1.62
CA MET A 60 -13.80 5.49 2.02
C MET A 60 -13.01 4.77 0.92
N HIS A 61 -13.36 4.99 -0.35
CA HIS A 61 -12.67 4.38 -1.48
C HIS A 61 -11.23 4.89 -1.60
N ASP A 62 -10.99 6.19 -1.42
CA ASP A 62 -9.64 6.77 -1.43
C ASP A 62 -8.78 6.21 -0.30
N VAL A 63 -9.36 6.08 0.90
CA VAL A 63 -8.67 5.51 2.07
C VAL A 63 -8.31 4.06 1.82
N LEU A 64 -9.23 3.24 1.30
CA LEU A 64 -8.95 1.83 0.98
C LEU A 64 -7.90 1.71 -0.13
N THR A 65 -7.91 2.62 -1.09
CA THR A 65 -6.90 2.68 -2.16
C THR A 65 -5.53 2.97 -1.58
N LEU A 66 -5.39 4.02 -0.78
CA LEU A 66 -4.14 4.37 -0.13
C LEU A 66 -3.68 3.27 0.85
N ALA A 67 -4.60 2.69 1.62
CA ALA A 67 -4.32 1.59 2.54
C ALA A 67 -3.77 0.36 1.81
N SER A 68 -4.30 0.03 0.62
CA SER A 68 -3.79 -1.09 -0.18
C SER A 68 -2.37 -0.85 -0.69
N ILE A 69 -2.01 0.40 -0.97
CA ILE A 69 -0.64 0.78 -1.33
C ILE A 69 0.28 0.65 -0.11
N ILE A 70 -0.16 1.14 1.07
CA ILE A 70 0.59 1.01 2.32
C ILE A 70 0.82 -0.45 2.69
N GLU A 71 -0.19 -1.31 2.55
CA GLU A 71 -0.09 -2.75 2.81
C GLU A 71 1.01 -3.41 1.96
N GLY A 72 1.14 -2.99 0.70
CA GLY A 72 2.18 -3.53 -0.19
C GLY A 72 3.60 -3.06 0.13
N GLU A 73 3.76 -1.95 0.84
CA GLU A 73 5.07 -1.37 1.21
C GLU A 73 5.54 -1.78 2.61
N ALA A 74 4.60 -1.91 3.54
CA ALA A 74 4.92 -2.05 4.96
C ALA A 74 5.20 -3.51 5.35
N ILE A 75 6.45 -3.78 5.73
CA ILE A 75 6.80 -5.02 6.43
C ILE A 75 6.55 -4.87 7.94
N LEU A 76 6.80 -3.68 8.49
CA LEU A 76 6.68 -3.40 9.92
C LEU A 76 5.47 -2.52 10.24
N ASP A 77 4.65 -2.95 11.21
CA ASP A 77 3.45 -2.23 11.66
C ASP A 77 3.72 -0.78 12.07
N LYS A 78 4.82 -0.56 12.79
CA LYS A 78 5.24 0.78 13.25
C LYS A 78 5.56 1.77 12.12
N GLU A 79 5.82 1.29 10.90
CA GLU A 79 6.16 2.16 9.77
C GLU A 79 4.94 2.59 8.95
N ARG A 80 3.82 1.87 9.06
CA ARG A 80 2.60 2.17 8.27
C ARG A 80 2.14 3.63 8.38
N PRO A 81 2.06 4.25 9.58
CA PRO A 81 1.66 5.66 9.69
C PRO A 81 2.68 6.62 9.07
N ILE A 82 3.97 6.27 9.04
CA ILE A 82 5.03 7.09 8.45
C ILE A 82 5.00 6.98 6.92
N ILE A 83 4.77 5.78 6.39
CA ILE A 83 4.57 5.54 4.95
C ILE A 83 3.33 6.31 4.48
N ALA A 84 2.22 6.23 5.23
CA ALA A 84 1.03 7.03 4.95
C ALA A 84 1.34 8.53 4.91
N SER A 85 2.10 9.04 5.89
CA SER A 85 2.57 10.43 5.93
C SER A 85 3.31 10.84 4.65
N VAL A 86 4.21 9.99 4.14
CA VAL A 86 4.93 10.26 2.89
C VAL A 86 3.97 10.39 1.71
N TYR A 87 2.98 9.51 1.59
CA TYR A 87 2.02 9.56 0.49
C TYR A 87 1.10 10.77 0.57
N TYR A 88 0.59 11.12 1.76
CA TYR A 88 -0.16 12.37 1.94
C TYR A 88 0.68 13.60 1.57
N ASN A 89 1.94 13.66 2.02
CA ASN A 89 2.83 14.76 1.68
C ASN A 89 3.09 14.86 0.17
N ARG A 90 3.16 13.73 -0.53
CA ARG A 90 3.28 13.70 -1.99
C ARG A 90 2.00 14.19 -2.67
N LEU A 91 0.84 13.68 -2.26
CA LEU A 91 -0.47 14.09 -2.79
C LEU A 91 -0.69 15.60 -2.63
N ASN A 92 -0.47 16.12 -1.43
CA ASN A 92 -0.64 17.55 -1.11
C ASN A 92 0.30 18.46 -1.92
N ARG A 93 1.43 17.92 -2.41
CA ARG A 93 2.40 18.65 -3.25
C ARG A 93 2.24 18.37 -4.75
N GLY A 94 1.19 17.64 -5.15
CA GLY A 94 0.99 17.25 -6.56
C GLY A 94 2.12 16.39 -7.12
N MET A 95 2.82 15.66 -6.25
CA MET A 95 3.86 14.69 -6.61
C MET A 95 3.22 13.35 -6.99
N ARG A 96 3.90 12.60 -7.85
CA ARG A 96 3.55 11.21 -8.14
C ARG A 96 3.84 10.33 -6.92
N LEU A 97 3.03 9.29 -6.68
CA LEU A 97 3.23 8.40 -5.53
C LEU A 97 4.43 7.49 -5.71
N GLN A 98 4.72 7.04 -6.94
CA GLN A 98 5.87 6.17 -7.27
C GLN A 98 5.97 4.96 -6.33
N ALA A 99 4.85 4.25 -6.17
CA ALA A 99 4.74 3.11 -5.27
C ALA A 99 4.93 1.81 -6.04
N ASP A 100 5.92 1.00 -5.65
CA ASP A 100 6.26 -0.26 -6.31
C ASP A 100 5.09 -1.27 -6.33
N PRO A 101 4.29 -1.42 -5.26
CA PRO A 101 3.13 -2.31 -5.25
C PRO A 101 2.12 -2.03 -6.36
N THR A 102 1.98 -0.78 -6.79
CA THR A 102 1.07 -0.42 -7.88
C THR A 102 1.55 -0.96 -9.23
N ILE A 103 2.86 -1.08 -9.42
CA ILE A 103 3.45 -1.72 -10.60
C ILE A 103 3.35 -3.24 -10.51
N GLN A 104 3.56 -3.81 -9.31
CA GLN A 104 3.36 -5.26 -9.10
C GLN A 104 1.94 -5.70 -9.41
N TYR A 105 0.94 -4.87 -9.07
CA TYR A 105 -0.46 -5.14 -9.39
C TYR A 105 -0.72 -5.24 -10.90
N ILE A 106 0.02 -4.46 -11.71
CA ILE A 106 -0.15 -4.45 -13.17
C ILE A 106 0.53 -5.67 -13.82
N ILE A 107 1.67 -6.12 -13.28
CA ILE A 107 2.47 -7.20 -13.86
C ILE A 107 1.86 -8.55 -13.50
N LYS A 108 1.78 -9.45 -14.49
CA LYS A 108 1.33 -10.84 -14.25
C LYS A 108 2.42 -11.66 -13.57
N GLY A 109 1.99 -12.50 -12.61
CA GLY A 109 2.84 -13.47 -11.93
C GLY A 109 3.17 -13.08 -10.49
N PRO A 110 4.02 -13.87 -9.81
CA PRO A 110 4.39 -13.58 -8.42
C PRO A 110 5.21 -12.28 -8.33
N PRO A 111 5.16 -11.59 -7.17
CA PRO A 111 5.97 -10.39 -6.95
C PRO A 111 7.44 -10.65 -7.26
N ARG A 112 8.02 -9.80 -8.11
CA ARG A 112 9.42 -9.90 -8.52
C ARG A 112 10.09 -8.54 -8.47
N ARG A 113 11.42 -8.50 -8.55
CA ARG A 113 12.12 -7.22 -8.71
C ARG A 113 11.60 -6.47 -9.94
N LEU A 114 11.25 -5.19 -9.74
CA LEU A 114 10.88 -4.28 -10.82
C LEU A 114 12.12 -3.85 -11.63
N LEU A 115 11.94 -3.80 -12.94
CA LEU A 115 12.89 -3.33 -13.93
C LEU A 115 12.49 -1.93 -14.41
N LEU A 116 13.42 -1.18 -15.01
CA LEU A 116 13.11 0.15 -15.53
C LEU A 116 11.96 0.14 -16.54
N LYS A 117 11.93 -0.86 -17.43
CA LYS A 117 10.83 -1.06 -18.40
C LYS A 117 9.47 -1.27 -17.75
N ASP A 118 9.43 -1.82 -16.54
CA ASP A 118 8.16 -2.05 -15.83
C ASP A 118 7.54 -0.72 -15.35
N LEU A 119 8.38 0.29 -15.07
CA LEU A 119 7.92 1.61 -14.62
C LEU A 119 7.28 2.44 -15.74
N GLU A 120 7.47 2.02 -17.00
CA GLU A 120 6.97 2.72 -18.20
C GLU A 120 5.63 2.17 -18.71
N ILE A 121 5.14 1.06 -18.12
CA ILE A 121 3.88 0.40 -18.50
C ILE A 121 2.73 1.42 -18.47
N ASP A 122 1.94 1.48 -19.55
CA ASP A 122 0.80 2.37 -19.59
C ASP A 122 -0.43 1.75 -18.93
N SER A 123 -0.80 2.28 -17.77
CA SER A 123 -1.95 1.83 -16.98
C SER A 123 -2.33 2.94 -16.00
N PRO A 124 -3.63 3.16 -15.72
CA PRO A 124 -4.05 4.16 -14.74
C PRO A 124 -3.60 3.82 -13.31
N TYR A 125 -3.22 2.57 -13.05
CA TYR A 125 -2.61 2.17 -11.79
C TYR A 125 -1.13 2.55 -11.68
N ASN A 126 -0.47 2.97 -12.77
CA ASN A 126 0.94 3.31 -12.75
C ASN A 126 1.18 4.68 -12.10
N THR A 127 1.48 4.64 -10.79
CA THR A 127 1.79 5.83 -10.00
C THR A 127 3.18 6.43 -10.26
N TYR A 128 3.97 5.85 -11.18
CA TYR A 128 5.18 6.47 -11.73
C TYR A 128 4.88 7.38 -12.93
N LYS A 129 3.78 7.15 -13.65
CA LYS A 129 3.35 7.96 -14.81
C LYS A 129 2.28 8.98 -14.42
N TYR A 130 1.26 8.56 -13.68
CA TYR A 130 0.10 9.38 -13.33
C TYR A 130 0.20 9.94 -11.89
N LYS A 131 -0.33 11.14 -11.69
CA LYS A 131 -0.41 11.80 -10.37
C LYS A 131 -1.72 11.41 -9.67
N GLY A 132 -1.74 11.54 -8.34
CA GLY A 132 -2.91 11.18 -7.53
C GLY A 132 -2.93 9.71 -7.13
N LEU A 133 -4.05 9.31 -6.53
CA LEU A 133 -4.34 7.90 -6.26
C LEU A 133 -4.69 7.17 -7.58
N PRO A 134 -4.38 5.87 -7.70
CA PRO A 134 -4.89 5.06 -8.79
C PRO A 134 -6.43 4.92 -8.70
N PRO A 135 -7.11 4.38 -9.73
CA PRO A 135 -8.57 4.27 -9.76
C PRO A 135 -9.20 3.41 -8.66
N GLY A 136 -8.39 2.64 -7.93
CA GLY A 136 -8.89 1.84 -6.82
C GLY A 136 -7.81 1.03 -6.13
N PRO A 137 -8.20 0.21 -5.14
CA PRO A 137 -7.26 -0.62 -4.37
C PRO A 137 -6.54 -1.66 -5.22
N ILE A 138 -5.33 -2.04 -4.80
CA ILE A 138 -4.50 -3.06 -5.47
C ILE A 138 -4.46 -4.41 -4.73
N ASN A 139 -4.99 -4.45 -3.51
CA ASN A 139 -5.16 -5.64 -2.67
C ASN A 139 -6.29 -5.37 -1.65
N ASN A 140 -6.54 -6.33 -0.76
CA ASN A 140 -7.37 -6.10 0.43
C ASN A 140 -6.47 -5.73 1.62
N PRO A 141 -6.46 -4.46 2.07
CA PRO A 141 -5.59 -4.03 3.16
C PRO A 141 -6.10 -4.52 4.52
N GLY A 142 -5.17 -4.81 5.43
CA GLY A 142 -5.48 -5.10 6.82
C GLY A 142 -5.91 -3.86 7.61
N LYS A 143 -6.51 -4.09 8.78
CA LYS A 143 -7.00 -3.03 9.67
C LYS A 143 -5.93 -1.98 10.00
N LEU A 144 -4.68 -2.39 10.25
CA LEU A 144 -3.59 -1.47 10.57
C LEU A 144 -3.22 -0.53 9.41
N SER A 145 -3.28 -1.02 8.17
CA SER A 145 -3.02 -0.20 6.98
C SER A 145 -4.16 0.78 6.71
N ILE A 146 -5.41 0.35 6.95
CA ILE A 146 -6.59 1.23 6.89
C ILE A 146 -6.46 2.34 7.93
N LEU A 147 -6.17 2.01 9.20
CA LEU A 147 -6.00 2.99 10.25
C LEU A 147 -4.82 3.93 10.01
N ALA A 148 -3.71 3.45 9.44
CA ALA A 148 -2.60 4.31 9.04
C ALA A 148 -2.96 5.28 7.91
N ALA A 149 -3.79 4.87 6.95
CA ALA A 149 -4.31 5.73 5.90
C ALA A 149 -5.28 6.79 6.45
N VAL A 150 -6.07 6.47 7.47
CA VAL A 150 -6.98 7.43 8.14
C VAL A 150 -6.19 8.40 9.03
N PHE A 151 -5.27 7.87 9.83
CA PHE A 151 -4.49 8.60 10.84
C PHE A 151 -2.98 8.54 10.52
N PRO A 152 -2.52 9.24 9.47
CA PRO A 152 -1.11 9.27 9.13
C PRO A 152 -0.30 9.97 10.23
N ALA A 153 0.96 9.56 10.40
CA ALA A 153 1.91 10.28 11.22
C ALA A 153 2.11 11.70 10.67
N GLN A 154 2.39 12.66 11.54
CA GLN A 154 2.70 14.03 11.13
C GLN A 154 4.21 14.16 10.93
N THR A 155 4.64 14.13 9.67
CA THR A 155 6.06 14.22 9.30
C THR A 155 6.23 15.04 8.03
N ASN A 156 7.46 15.47 7.75
CA ASN A 156 7.82 16.15 6.50
C ASN A 156 8.57 15.24 5.52
N TYR A 157 8.45 13.91 5.69
CA TYR A 157 9.12 12.96 4.82
C TYR A 157 8.44 12.90 3.45
N LEU A 158 9.25 12.75 2.42
CA LEU A 158 8.81 12.65 1.02
C LEU A 158 9.36 11.41 0.33
N PHE A 159 10.30 10.72 0.95
CA PHE A 159 10.96 9.57 0.37
C PHE A 159 11.22 8.55 1.45
N PHE A 160 11.22 7.28 1.07
CA PHE A 160 11.72 6.20 1.89
C PHE A 160 12.45 5.18 1.00
N VAL A 161 13.38 4.45 1.59
CA VAL A 161 14.09 3.35 0.93
C VAL A 161 14.36 2.26 1.95
N ALA A 162 14.30 1.00 1.54
CA ALA A 162 14.60 -0.12 2.42
C ALA A 162 16.02 0.02 3.02
N ARG A 163 16.15 -0.34 4.30
CA ARG A 163 17.43 -0.38 5.03
C ARG A 163 18.16 -1.72 4.84
N GLY A 164 17.42 -2.79 4.52
CA GLY A 164 17.95 -4.15 4.33
C GLY A 164 17.66 -5.12 5.48
N ASP A 165 17.19 -4.61 6.62
CA ASP A 165 16.75 -5.36 7.80
C ASP A 165 15.22 -5.53 7.88
N GLY A 166 14.50 -5.16 6.82
CA GLY A 166 13.03 -5.12 6.77
C GLY A 166 12.43 -3.75 7.13
N SER A 167 13.21 -2.81 7.63
CA SER A 167 12.78 -1.43 7.90
C SER A 167 13.13 -0.46 6.76
N HIS A 168 12.68 0.79 6.90
CA HIS A 168 12.91 1.87 5.94
C HIS A 168 13.69 3.05 6.53
N ILE A 169 14.48 3.69 5.67
CA ILE A 169 15.08 5.00 5.94
C ILE A 169 14.20 6.07 5.29
N PHE A 170 13.58 6.91 6.10
CA PHE A 170 12.76 8.04 5.66
C PHE A 170 13.63 9.28 5.43
N SER A 171 13.27 10.10 4.43
CA SER A 171 14.05 11.26 4.01
C SER A 171 13.14 12.41 3.55
N ARG A 172 13.57 13.64 3.80
CA ARG A 172 12.84 14.86 3.44
C ARG A 172 13.28 15.40 2.09
N THR A 173 14.54 15.19 1.72
CA THR A 173 15.11 15.71 0.48
C THR A 173 15.55 14.61 -0.48
N ARG A 174 15.57 14.93 -1.78
CA ARG A 174 16.11 14.03 -2.81
C ARG A 174 17.59 13.68 -2.55
N LYS A 175 18.36 14.62 -1.99
CA LYS A 175 19.78 14.42 -1.66
C LYS A 175 19.97 13.41 -0.52
N GLU A 176 19.15 13.50 0.54
CA GLU A 176 19.12 12.49 1.61
C GLU A 176 18.74 11.12 1.07
N HIS A 177 17.65 11.06 0.29
CA HIS A 177 17.20 9.81 -0.30
C HIS A 177 18.24 9.17 -1.22
N ALA A 178 18.95 9.96 -2.04
CA ALA A 178 20.03 9.47 -2.89
C ALA A 178 21.25 8.96 -2.10
N ARG A 179 21.51 9.47 -0.89
CA ARG A 179 22.52 8.89 0.01
C ARG A 179 22.05 7.56 0.57
N ALA A 180 20.84 7.52 1.14
CA ALA A 180 20.26 6.29 1.70
C ALA A 180 20.16 5.17 0.65
N LYS A 181 19.75 5.50 -0.58
CA LYS A 181 19.69 4.56 -1.70
C LYS A 181 21.06 3.99 -2.06
N ARG A 182 22.12 4.81 -2.07
CA ARG A 182 23.49 4.34 -2.33
C ARG A 182 23.96 3.34 -1.27
N GLU A 183 23.66 3.57 -0.01
CA GLU A 183 24.00 2.61 1.06
C GLU A 183 23.22 1.30 0.89
N PHE A 184 21.92 1.36 0.60
CA PHE A 184 21.12 0.17 0.32
C PHE A 184 21.65 -0.60 -0.90
N ASP A 185 22.05 0.07 -1.98
CA ASP A 185 22.60 -0.57 -3.17
C ASP A 185 23.93 -1.30 -2.89
N LYS A 186 24.76 -0.81 -1.94
CA LYS A 186 25.96 -1.51 -1.47
C LYS A 186 25.59 -2.81 -0.74
N ILE A 187 24.66 -2.75 0.20
CA ILE A 187 24.17 -3.93 0.95
C ILE A 187 23.63 -4.98 -0.04
N ARG A 188 22.79 -4.56 -1.00
CA ARG A 188 22.27 -5.45 -2.04
C ARG A 188 23.35 -6.11 -2.86
N ARG A 189 24.41 -5.37 -3.22
CA ARG A 189 25.54 -5.91 -3.98
C ARG A 189 26.27 -6.98 -3.18
N GLN A 190 26.50 -6.76 -1.88
CA GLN A 190 27.13 -7.74 -1.00
C GLN A 190 26.30 -9.02 -0.90
N VAL A 191 25.01 -8.92 -0.58
CA VAL A 191 24.11 -10.07 -0.49
C VAL A 191 24.06 -10.86 -1.81
N ARG A 192 24.07 -10.18 -2.95
CA ARG A 192 24.11 -10.85 -4.26
C ARG A 192 25.41 -11.63 -4.48
N LEU A 193 26.55 -11.07 -4.08
CA LEU A 193 27.85 -11.72 -4.21
C LEU A 193 27.95 -12.95 -3.30
N GLU A 194 27.45 -12.86 -2.07
CA GLU A 194 27.38 -13.99 -1.13
C GLU A 194 26.51 -15.12 -1.65
N LYS A 195 25.30 -14.83 -2.14
CA LYS A 195 24.42 -15.83 -2.76
C LYS A 195 25.04 -16.49 -4.00
N LYS A 196 25.87 -15.76 -4.76
CA LYS A 196 26.59 -16.34 -5.90
C LYS A 196 27.71 -17.26 -5.43
N LYS A 197 28.44 -16.89 -4.37
CA LYS A 197 29.47 -17.74 -3.76
C LYS A 197 28.87 -19.03 -3.21
N SER A 198 27.76 -18.95 -2.45
CA SER A 198 27.12 -20.14 -1.87
C SER A 198 26.56 -21.09 -2.94
N ARG A 199 26.02 -20.55 -4.05
CA ARG A 199 25.55 -21.37 -5.18
C ARG A 199 26.66 -22.05 -5.98
N ASN A 200 27.88 -21.50 -5.95
CA ASN A 200 29.03 -22.08 -6.64
C ASN A 200 29.81 -23.06 -5.76
N ALA A 201 29.51 -23.09 -4.45
CA ALA A 201 30.14 -23.97 -3.48
C ALA A 201 29.33 -25.26 -3.20
N ASN A 202 28.07 -25.31 -3.69
CA ASN A 202 27.19 -26.48 -3.71
C ASN A 202 27.07 -27.00 -5.14
#